data_AF-A0A182KFG6-F1
#
_entry.id   AF-A0A182KFG6-F1
#
_cell.length_a   1.000
_cell.length_b   1.000
_cell.length_c   1.000
_cell.angle_alpha   90.00
_cell.angle_beta   90.00
_cell.angle_gamma   90.00
#
_symmetry.space_group_name_H-M   'P 1'
#
loop_
_entity.id
_entity.type
_entity.pdbx_description
1 polymer ?
#
loop_
_entity_poly.entity_id
_entity_poly.type
_entity_poly.pdbx_seq_one_letter_code
_entity_poly.pdbx_strand_id
1 'polypeptide(L)'
;LRILAFPCNQFGGQEPGTNAEIKKFAEGRGVKFDMYAKVDVNGDNAHPLWQYLKQHQGGTLVDAIKWNFTKFLVDRNGQAVGRYGPTTSPLEMRNELEKYLNQ
;
A
#
# COMPACT_ATOMS: atom_id res chain seq x y z
N LEU A 1 -12.63 -4.91 -7.73
CA LEU A 1 -11.64 -4.38 -6.78
C LEU A 1 -10.75 -5.51 -6.27
N ARG A 2 -9.44 -5.29 -6.21
CA ARG A 2 -8.50 -6.15 -5.49
C ARG A 2 -7.71 -5.28 -4.52
N ILE A 3 -7.46 -5.80 -3.33
CA ILE A 3 -6.63 -5.13 -2.31
C ILE A 3 -5.35 -5.96 -2.21
N LEU A 4 -4.21 -5.28 -2.31
CA LEU A 4 -2.89 -5.87 -2.22
C LEU A 4 -2.17 -5.22 -1.04
N ALA A 5 -1.79 -6.02 -0.05
CA ALA A 5 -1.14 -5.55 1.15
C ALA A 5 0.31 -6.04 1.21
N PHE A 6 1.22 -5.12 1.52
CA PHE A 6 2.65 -5.34 1.51
C PHE A 6 3.21 -4.90 2.86
N PRO A 7 3.57 -5.87 3.73
CA PRO A 7 4.18 -5.58 5.01
C PRO A 7 5.50 -4.80 4.84
N CYS A 8 5.81 -3.92 5.78
CA CYS A 8 7.01 -3.10 5.75
C CYS A 8 7.43 -2.73 7.18
N ASN A 9 8.72 -2.86 7.50
CA ASN A 9 9.22 -2.60 8.86
C ASN A 9 9.93 -1.24 9.01
N GLN A 10 9.91 -0.39 7.97
CA GLN A 10 10.66 0.88 7.96
C GLN A 10 10.04 1.97 8.86
N PHE A 11 8.86 1.71 9.45
CA PHE A 11 8.09 2.69 10.22
C PHE A 11 7.97 2.25 11.69
N GLY A 12 8.86 2.78 12.52
CA GLY A 12 8.85 2.53 13.97
C GLY A 12 9.04 1.06 14.37
N GLY A 13 9.55 0.21 13.46
CA GLY A 13 9.72 -1.22 13.73
C GLY A 13 8.39 -1.96 13.97
N GLN A 14 7.27 -1.48 13.43
CA GLN A 14 5.93 -2.01 13.70
C GLN A 14 5.61 -3.34 12.98
N GLU A 15 6.51 -3.87 12.16
CA GLU A 15 6.35 -5.14 11.46
C GLU A 15 7.64 -6.01 11.54
N PRO A 16 8.10 -6.33 12.76
CA PRO A 16 9.41 -6.96 12.98
C PRO A 16 9.44 -8.43 12.56
N GLY A 17 8.26 -9.08 12.52
CA GLY A 17 8.12 -10.51 12.25
C GLY A 17 8.58 -10.94 10.85
N THR A 18 8.75 -12.25 10.73
CA THR A 18 8.99 -12.95 9.46
C THR A 18 7.71 -13.02 8.61
N ASN A 19 7.85 -13.29 7.32
CA ASN A 19 6.69 -13.46 6.41
C ASN A 19 5.70 -14.52 6.92
N ALA A 20 6.19 -15.60 7.55
CA ALA A 20 5.34 -16.66 8.09
C ALA A 20 4.54 -16.20 9.32
N GLU A 21 5.16 -15.44 10.23
CA GLU A 21 4.49 -14.87 11.40
C GLU A 21 3.44 -13.83 11.00
N ILE A 22 3.77 -12.96 10.04
CA ILE A 22 2.85 -11.96 9.50
C ILE A 22 1.63 -12.62 8.84
N LYS A 23 1.85 -13.66 8.02
CA LYS A 23 0.77 -14.43 7.39
C LYS A 23 -0.16 -15.04 8.44
N LYS A 24 0.40 -15.72 9.45
CA LYS A 24 -0.37 -16.32 10.54
C LYS A 24 -1.16 -15.26 11.32
N PHE A 25 -0.56 -14.11 11.59
CA PHE A 25 -1.25 -12.99 12.25
C PHE A 25 -2.43 -12.48 11.42
N ALA A 26 -2.23 -12.23 10.12
CA ALA A 26 -3.27 -11.76 9.20
C ALA A 26 -4.42 -12.77 9.07
N GLU A 27 -4.12 -14.07 8.99
CA GLU A 27 -5.11 -15.15 8.98
C GLU A 27 -5.94 -15.17 10.27
N GLY A 28 -5.28 -15.01 11.43
CA GLY A 28 -5.96 -14.91 12.73
C GLY A 28 -6.86 -13.68 12.87
N ARG A 29 -6.67 -12.66 12.03
CA ARG A 29 -7.53 -11.46 11.94
C ARG A 29 -8.60 -11.56 10.85
N GLY A 30 -8.66 -12.69 10.13
CA GLY A 30 -9.64 -12.91 9.07
C GLY A 30 -9.41 -12.10 7.81
N VAL A 31 -8.17 -11.67 7.53
CA VAL A 31 -7.81 -10.97 6.28
C VAL A 31 -8.19 -11.84 5.07
N LYS A 32 -8.90 -11.25 4.11
CA LYS A 32 -9.41 -11.93 2.90
C LYS A 32 -8.76 -11.48 1.60
N PHE A 33 -7.89 -10.48 1.67
CA PHE A 33 -7.21 -9.90 0.51
C PHE A 33 -5.77 -10.39 0.41
N ASP A 34 -5.13 -10.11 -0.73
CA ASP A 34 -3.81 -10.63 -1.04
C ASP A 34 -2.75 -9.96 -0.14
N MET A 35 -1.97 -10.79 0.56
CA MET A 35 -0.83 -10.38 1.37
C MET A 35 0.46 -10.87 0.70
N TYR A 36 1.40 -9.95 0.50
CA TYR A 36 2.69 -10.24 -0.13
C TYR A 36 3.81 -10.37 0.92
N ALA A 37 5.00 -10.77 0.46
CA ALA A 37 6.19 -10.76 1.30
C ALA A 37 6.53 -9.32 1.76
N LYS A 38 7.24 -9.22 2.88
CA LYS A 38 7.74 -7.94 3.40
C LYS A 38 8.66 -7.26 2.39
N VAL A 39 8.48 -5.96 2.20
CA VAL A 39 9.27 -5.14 1.29
C VAL A 39 9.69 -3.83 1.94
N ASP A 40 10.78 -3.25 1.44
CA ASP A 40 11.12 -1.86 1.68
C ASP A 40 10.37 -0.97 0.68
N VAL A 41 9.91 0.18 1.17
CA VAL A 41 9.09 1.13 0.41
C VAL A 41 9.80 2.47 0.20
N ASN A 42 10.84 2.73 0.98
CA ASN A 42 11.70 3.91 0.94
C ASN A 42 13.18 3.51 0.85
N GLY A 43 14.02 4.48 0.48
CA GLY A 43 15.46 4.30 0.30
C GLY A 43 15.84 3.57 -0.98
N ASP A 44 17.14 3.30 -1.13
CA ASP A 44 17.72 2.71 -2.35
C ASP A 44 17.25 1.26 -2.58
N ASN A 45 16.88 0.55 -1.51
CA ASN A 45 16.34 -0.81 -1.56
C ASN A 45 14.82 -0.85 -1.73
N ALA A 46 14.16 0.30 -1.96
CA ALA A 46 12.72 0.32 -2.17
C ALA A 46 12.33 -0.59 -3.33
N HIS A 47 11.32 -1.45 -3.10
CA HIS A 47 10.83 -2.37 -4.11
C HIS A 47 10.41 -1.60 -5.40
N PRO A 48 10.68 -2.12 -6.61
CA PRO A 48 10.40 -1.40 -7.86
C PRO A 48 8.96 -0.90 -7.99
N LEU A 49 7.99 -1.68 -7.50
CA LEU A 49 6.60 -1.23 -7.42
C LEU A 49 6.44 0.07 -6.62
N TRP A 50 7.11 0.21 -5.47
CA TRP A 50 7.05 1.44 -4.68
C TRP A 50 7.77 2.61 -5.33
N GLN A 51 8.85 2.35 -6.06
CA GLN A 51 9.51 3.37 -6.86
C GLN A 51 8.55 3.91 -7.93
N TYR A 52 7.92 3.01 -8.69
CA TYR A 52 6.91 3.35 -9.69
C TYR A 52 5.73 4.14 -9.09
N LEU A 53 5.13 3.63 -8.01
CA LEU A 53 3.97 4.26 -7.36
C LEU A 53 4.30 5.67 -6.85
N LYS A 54 5.45 5.85 -6.20
CA LYS A 54 5.90 7.17 -5.73
C LYS A 54 6.20 8.14 -6.87
N GLN A 55 6.76 7.65 -7.97
CA GLN A 55 7.07 8.47 -9.15
C GLN A 55 5.79 9.00 -9.83
N HIS A 56 4.75 8.17 -9.92
CA HIS A 56 3.50 8.53 -10.61
C HIS A 56 2.51 9.25 -9.68
N GLN A 57 2.57 8.95 -8.38
CA GLN A 57 1.72 9.56 -7.35
C GLN A 57 2.63 10.05 -6.21
N GLY A 58 3.28 11.18 -6.46
CA GLY A 58 4.22 11.84 -5.56
C GLY A 58 3.60 12.37 -4.26
N GLY A 59 4.46 12.84 -3.38
CA GLY A 59 4.04 13.59 -2.19
C GLY A 59 4.02 15.09 -2.47
N THR A 60 3.51 15.88 -1.53
CA THR A 60 3.43 17.35 -1.70
C THR A 60 4.77 18.07 -1.54
N LEU A 61 5.76 17.44 -0.89
CA LEU A 61 7.09 18.01 -0.63
C LEU A 61 8.20 16.99 -0.93
N VAL A 62 7.97 15.74 -0.51
CA VAL A 62 8.86 14.60 -0.75
C VAL A 62 8.01 13.39 -1.12
N ASP A 63 8.49 12.58 -2.06
CA ASP A 63 7.73 11.43 -2.54
C ASP A 63 7.75 10.24 -1.59
N ALA A 64 8.63 10.25 -0.60
CA ALA A 64 8.77 9.22 0.42
C ALA A 64 7.43 8.85 1.08
N ILE A 65 7.23 7.57 1.35
CA ILE A 65 6.12 7.10 2.17
C ILE A 65 6.37 7.57 3.61
N LYS A 66 5.40 8.30 4.18
CA LYS A 66 5.60 8.95 5.48
C LYS A 66 5.34 8.02 6.67
N TRP A 67 4.43 7.05 6.50
CA TRP A 67 4.04 6.12 7.57
C TRP A 67 3.30 4.89 7.02
N ASN A 68 3.04 3.93 7.91
CA ASN A 68 2.19 2.76 7.68
C ASN A 68 0.81 3.16 7.14
N PHE A 69 0.19 2.24 6.37
CA PHE A 69 -1.15 2.40 5.79
C PHE A 69 -1.28 3.56 4.78
N THR A 70 -0.21 3.98 4.12
CA THR A 70 -0.32 4.76 2.88
C THR A 70 -0.96 3.88 1.80
N LYS A 71 -1.96 4.38 1.08
CA LYS A 71 -2.67 3.63 0.04
C LYS A 71 -2.41 4.23 -1.34
N PHE A 72 -2.31 3.38 -2.35
CA PHE A 72 -2.32 3.79 -3.75
C PHE A 72 -3.53 3.18 -4.45
N LEU A 73 -4.14 3.95 -5.34
CA LEU A 73 -5.14 3.45 -6.27
C LEU A 73 -4.49 3.23 -7.62
N VAL A 74 -4.64 2.02 -8.15
CA VAL A 74 -4.14 1.61 -9.46
C VAL A 74 -5.32 1.18 -10.32
N ASP A 75 -5.41 1.70 -11.54
CA ASP A 75 -6.48 1.38 -12.48
C ASP A 75 -6.26 0.02 -13.19
N ARG A 76 -7.19 -0.37 -14.06
CA ARG A 76 -7.10 -1.64 -14.82
C ARG A 76 -5.97 -1.67 -15.85
N ASN A 77 -5.43 -0.52 -16.23
CA ASN A 77 -4.30 -0.38 -17.15
C ASN A 77 -2.96 -0.38 -16.41
N GLY A 78 -2.96 -0.51 -15.08
CA GLY A 78 -1.76 -0.49 -14.24
C GLY A 78 -1.26 0.92 -13.91
N GLN A 79 -2.03 1.97 -14.21
CA GLN A 79 -1.64 3.35 -13.92
C GLN A 79 -1.97 3.69 -12.47
N ALA A 80 -1.03 4.30 -11.76
CA ALA A 80 -1.28 4.84 -10.43
C ALA A 80 -2.08 6.14 -10.57
N VAL A 81 -3.32 6.14 -10.11
CA VAL A 81 -4.29 7.24 -10.29
C VAL A 81 -4.64 7.97 -9.01
N GLY A 82 -4.15 7.49 -7.86
CA GLY A 82 -4.30 8.21 -6.60
C GLY A 82 -3.37 7.70 -5.50
N ARG A 83 -3.11 8.58 -4.52
CA ARG A 83 -2.36 8.28 -3.30
C ARG A 83 -3.05 8.90 -2.09
N TYR A 84 -3.18 8.12 -1.03
CA TYR A 84 -3.92 8.48 0.18
C TYR A 84 -3.08 8.24 1.42
N GLY A 85 -3.19 9.16 2.37
CA GLY A 85 -2.42 9.11 3.61
C GLY A 85 -2.90 8.01 4.57
N PRO A 86 -2.12 7.77 5.64
CA PRO A 86 -2.49 6.86 6.72
C PRO A 86 -3.87 7.18 7.32
N THR A 87 -4.17 8.47 7.48
CA THR A 87 -5.38 8.99 8.11
C THR A 87 -6.62 8.97 7.22
N THR A 88 -6.47 8.82 5.90
CA THR A 88 -7.61 8.70 4.99
C THR A 88 -8.30 7.36 5.22
N SER A 89 -9.59 7.41 5.58
CA SER A 89 -10.41 6.21 5.72
C SER A 89 -10.62 5.54 4.36
N PRO A 90 -10.54 4.19 4.26
CA PRO A 90 -10.91 3.49 3.03
C PRO A 90 -12.33 3.79 2.54
N LEU A 91 -13.25 4.17 3.44
CA LEU A 91 -14.62 4.54 3.06
C LEU A 91 -14.68 5.87 2.30
N GLU A 92 -13.80 6.82 2.61
CA GLU A 92 -13.69 8.09 1.90
C GLU A 92 -13.19 7.89 0.46
N MET A 93 -12.49 6.77 0.19
CA MET A 93 -12.02 6.42 -1.14
C MET A 93 -13.12 5.87 -2.05
N ARG A 94 -14.33 5.58 -1.53
CA ARG A 94 -15.41 4.92 -2.30
C ARG A 94 -15.74 5.64 -3.60
N ASN A 95 -15.99 6.95 -3.53
CA ASN A 95 -16.40 7.73 -4.70
C ASN A 95 -15.30 7.72 -5.79
N GLU A 96 -14.03 7.69 -5.39
CA GLU A 96 -12.94 7.59 -6.37
C GLU A 96 -12.86 6.18 -6.96
N LEU A 97 -12.97 5.14 -6.13
CA LEU A 97 -12.97 3.74 -6.56
C LEU A 97 -14.07 3.45 -7.59
N GLU A 98 -15.28 3.97 -7.38
CA GLU A 98 -16.43 3.76 -8.27
C GLU A 98 -16.19 4.25 -9.70
N LYS A 99 -15.38 5.32 -9.88
CA LYS A 99 -15.00 5.83 -11.22
C LYS A 99 -14.22 4.81 -12.06
N TYR A 100 -13.51 3.89 -11.41
CA TYR A 100 -12.67 2.88 -12.06
C TYR A 100 -13.28 1.47 -12.04
N LEU A 101 -14.32 1.23 -11.23
CA LEU A 101 -15.02 -0.07 -11.19
C LEU A 101 -15.98 -0.26 -12.36
N ASN A 102 -16.58 0.83 -12.83
CA ASN A 102 -17.56 0.82 -13.93
C ASN A 102 -16.92 1.01 -15.33
N GLN A 103 -15.58 1.01 -15.39
CA GLN A 103 -14.80 0.83 -16.61
C GLN A 103 -14.58 -0.66 -16.85
#